data_AF-H2FJ37-F1
#
_entry.id   AF-H2FJ37-F1
#
_cell.length_a   1.000
_cell.length_b   1.000
_cell.length_c   1.000
_cell.angle_alpha   90.00
_cell.angle_beta   90.00
_cell.angle_gamma   90.00
#
_symmetry.space_group_name_H-M   'P 1'
#
loop_
_entity.id
_entity.type
_entity.pdbx_description
1 polymer ?
#
loop_
_entity_poly.entity_id
_entity_poly.type
_entity_poly.pdbx_seq_one_letter_code
_entity_poly.pdbx_strand_id
1 'polypeptide(L)'
;MDRVVVLLSVLSLGVSSQAITESQHLFSIAVSRVQNLHLLAQRLFSNFESTLQTEEQRQLNKIFLQDFCNSDYIISPIDKHETQRSSVLKLLSISYRLVESWEFSSRSLSGGSALRNQISPRLSELKTGIQMLITANQDRAEMFPEGSALQLAPYGNFYQSLGDDELLRRNYELLACFKKDMHKVETYLTVAKCRLSPEANCTL
;
A
#
# COMPACT_ATOMS: atom_id res chain seq x y z
N MET A 1 -28.60 -16.97 39.50
CA MET A 1 -27.92 -17.14 38.20
C MET A 1 -27.90 -15.85 37.39
N ASP A 2 -28.87 -14.95 37.57
CA ASP A 2 -29.02 -13.73 36.75
C ASP A 2 -27.89 -12.70 36.89
N ARG A 3 -27.30 -12.55 38.09
CA ARG A 3 -26.17 -11.61 38.30
C ARG A 3 -24.90 -11.99 37.55
N VAL A 4 -24.66 -13.29 37.35
CA VAL A 4 -23.49 -13.80 36.61
C VAL A 4 -23.68 -13.60 35.11
N VAL A 5 -24.91 -13.79 34.62
CA VAL A 5 -25.26 -13.54 33.21
C VAL A 5 -25.11 -12.06 32.86
N VAL A 6 -25.57 -11.15 33.72
CA VAL A 6 -25.43 -9.70 33.51
C VAL A 6 -23.95 -9.28 33.48
N LEU A 7 -23.13 -9.79 34.39
CA LEU A 7 -21.69 -9.49 34.40
C LEU A 7 -20.97 -10.01 33.14
N LEU A 8 -21.32 -11.21 32.66
CA LEU A 8 -20.77 -11.76 31.41
C LEU A 8 -21.21 -10.96 30.17
N SER A 9 -22.45 -10.47 30.13
CA SER A 9 -22.93 -9.59 29.05
C SER A 9 -22.29 -8.20 29.06
N VAL A 10 -22.00 -7.64 30.24
CA VAL A 10 -21.32 -6.34 30.34
C VAL A 10 -19.82 -6.46 30.01
N LEU A 11 -19.17 -7.55 30.42
CA LEU A 11 -17.78 -7.81 30.06
C LEU A 11 -17.60 -8.07 28.55
N SER A 12 -18.52 -8.79 27.92
CA SER A 12 -18.47 -9.02 26.46
C SER A 12 -18.68 -7.74 25.66
N LEU A 13 -19.62 -6.87 26.06
CA LEU A 13 -19.82 -5.56 25.44
C LEU A 13 -18.59 -4.64 25.60
N GLY A 14 -17.95 -4.65 26.78
CA GLY A 14 -16.73 -3.87 27.04
C GLY A 14 -15.54 -4.32 26.20
N VAL A 15 -15.33 -5.64 26.06
CA VAL A 15 -14.23 -6.20 25.25
C VAL A 15 -14.43 -5.93 23.76
N SER A 16 -15.66 -6.08 23.24
CA SER A 16 -15.97 -5.81 21.83
C SER A 16 -15.80 -4.33 21.48
N SER A 17 -16.26 -3.41 22.34
CA SER A 17 -16.11 -1.96 22.11
C SER A 17 -14.64 -1.52 22.10
N GLN A 18 -13.81 -2.11 22.97
CA GLN A 18 -12.38 -1.79 23.05
C GLN A 18 -11.61 -2.26 21.81
N ALA A 19 -11.88 -3.48 21.33
CA ALA A 19 -11.27 -4.02 20.11
C ALA A 19 -11.63 -3.23 18.84
N ILE A 20 -12.89 -2.76 18.73
CA ILE A 20 -13.34 -1.90 17.61
C ILE A 20 -12.59 -0.57 17.62
N THR A 21 -12.47 0.05 18.79
CA THR A 21 -11.77 1.34 18.95
C THR A 21 -10.28 1.23 18.64
N GLU A 22 -9.63 0.13 19.05
CA GLU A 22 -8.23 -0.15 18.77
C GLU A 22 -7.97 -0.36 17.26
N SER A 23 -8.82 -1.14 16.58
CA SER A 23 -8.74 -1.35 15.12
C SER A 23 -8.90 -0.03 14.34
N GLN A 24 -9.88 0.81 14.72
CA GLN A 24 -10.09 2.13 14.09
C GLN A 24 -8.89 3.07 14.26
N HIS A 25 -8.24 3.03 15.43
CA HIS A 25 -7.02 3.79 15.69
C HIS A 25 -5.85 3.30 14.81
N LEU A 26 -5.64 1.99 14.71
CA LEU A 26 -4.62 1.39 13.84
C LEU A 26 -4.84 1.75 12.36
N PHE A 27 -6.09 1.73 11.89
CA PHE A 27 -6.43 2.18 10.54
C PHE A 27 -6.08 3.65 10.31
N SER A 28 -6.36 4.52 11.29
CA SER A 28 -6.05 5.94 11.18
C SER A 28 -4.54 6.19 11.08
N ILE A 29 -3.74 5.45 11.85
CA ILE A 29 -2.27 5.50 11.74
C ILE A 29 -1.81 5.00 10.36
N ALA A 30 -2.32 3.85 9.91
CA ALA A 30 -1.92 3.26 8.63
C ALA A 30 -2.27 4.17 7.44
N VAL A 31 -3.48 4.73 7.41
CA VAL A 31 -3.92 5.69 6.39
C VAL A 31 -3.04 6.94 6.39
N SER A 32 -2.75 7.52 7.55
CA SER A 32 -1.86 8.68 7.65
C SER A 32 -0.45 8.36 7.13
N ARG A 33 0.10 7.19 7.47
CA ARG A 33 1.44 6.76 7.01
C ARG A 33 1.50 6.60 5.50
N VAL A 34 0.52 5.93 4.89
CA VAL A 34 0.51 5.77 3.42
C VAL A 34 0.26 7.10 2.70
N GLN A 35 -0.59 7.98 3.23
CA GLN A 35 -0.78 9.33 2.69
C GLN A 35 0.54 10.10 2.64
N ASN A 36 1.31 10.08 3.73
CA ASN A 36 2.63 10.69 3.77
C ASN A 36 3.60 10.08 2.76
N LEU A 37 3.56 8.75 2.56
CA LEU A 37 4.38 8.07 1.55
C LEU A 37 3.95 8.41 0.11
N HIS A 38 2.65 8.47 -0.16
CA HIS A 38 2.12 8.83 -1.47
C HIS A 38 2.46 10.29 -1.81
N LEU A 39 2.29 11.24 -0.89
CA LEU A 39 2.73 12.62 -1.07
C LEU A 39 4.24 12.73 -1.35
N LEU A 40 5.06 11.93 -0.67
CA LEU A 40 6.48 11.84 -0.96
C LEU A 40 6.73 11.31 -2.38
N ALA A 41 6.06 10.23 -2.78
CA ALA A 41 6.19 9.66 -4.12
C ALA A 41 5.79 10.67 -5.23
N GLN A 42 4.69 11.40 -5.03
CA GLN A 42 4.26 12.48 -5.93
C GLN A 42 5.33 13.57 -6.07
N ARG A 43 5.92 14.01 -4.95
CA ARG A 43 6.99 15.01 -4.96
C ARG A 43 8.22 14.51 -5.69
N LEU A 44 8.64 13.28 -5.44
CA LEU A 44 9.81 12.69 -6.10
C LEU A 44 9.63 12.57 -7.60
N PHE A 45 8.46 12.10 -8.03
CA PHE A 45 8.11 12.01 -9.43
C PHE A 45 8.08 13.40 -10.10
N SER A 46 7.41 14.37 -9.48
CA SER A 46 7.31 15.73 -10.01
C SER A 46 8.67 16.43 -10.09
N ASN A 47 9.52 16.24 -9.08
CA ASN A 47 10.89 16.77 -9.09
C ASN A 47 11.71 16.15 -10.23
N PHE A 48 11.59 14.83 -10.45
CA PHE A 48 12.26 14.17 -11.56
C PHE A 48 11.75 14.70 -12.90
N GLU A 49 10.44 14.78 -13.12
CA GLU A 49 9.86 15.33 -14.35
C GLU A 49 10.33 16.77 -14.62
N SER A 50 10.49 17.59 -13.59
CA SER A 50 10.97 18.97 -13.73
C SER A 50 12.42 19.08 -14.24
N THR A 51 13.20 18.00 -14.16
CA THR A 51 14.56 17.95 -14.71
C THR A 51 14.62 17.53 -16.18
N LEU A 52 13.50 17.03 -16.73
CA LEU A 52 13.42 16.54 -18.10
C LEU A 52 13.16 17.67 -19.09
N GLN A 53 13.68 17.54 -20.30
CA GLN A 53 13.25 18.37 -21.42
C GLN A 53 11.81 17.99 -21.83
N THR A 54 11.06 18.95 -22.37
CA THR A 54 9.64 18.74 -22.72
C THR A 54 9.42 17.57 -23.69
N GLU A 55 10.35 17.34 -24.62
CA GLU A 55 10.24 16.23 -25.58
C GLU A 55 10.57 14.88 -24.94
N GLU A 56 11.58 14.81 -24.07
CA GLU A 56 11.91 13.62 -23.28
C GLU A 56 10.73 13.21 -22.39
N GLN A 57 10.11 14.19 -21.71
CA GLN A 57 8.93 13.95 -20.89
C GLN A 57 7.76 13.39 -21.72
N ARG A 58 7.51 13.94 -22.92
CA ARG A 58 6.45 13.44 -23.81
C ARG A 58 6.70 12.01 -24.28
N GLN A 59 7.96 11.66 -24.57
CA GLN A 59 8.34 10.31 -24.99
C GLN A 59 8.20 9.32 -23.84
N LEU A 60 8.70 9.66 -22.65
CA LEU A 60 8.58 8.81 -21.46
C LEU A 60 7.13 8.62 -21.01
N ASN A 61 6.31 9.66 -21.07
CA ASN A 61 4.87 9.56 -20.79
C ASN A 61 4.18 8.55 -21.74
N LYS A 62 4.54 8.53 -23.03
CA LYS A 62 3.97 7.59 -24.00
C LYS A 62 4.40 6.14 -23.73
N ILE A 63 5.66 5.94 -23.37
CA ILE A 63 6.23 4.63 -23.05
C ILE A 63 5.59 4.07 -21.77
N PHE A 64 5.47 4.88 -20.73
CA PHE A 64 4.89 4.42 -19.45
C PHE A 64 3.41 4.08 -19.53
N LEU A 65 2.64 4.69 -20.45
CA LEU A 65 1.27 4.26 -20.72
C LEU A 65 1.19 2.81 -21.24
N GLN A 66 2.31 2.24 -21.69
CA GLN A 66 2.41 0.87 -22.22
C GLN A 66 3.15 -0.09 -21.29
N ASP A 67 3.90 0.39 -20.29
CA ASP A 67 4.75 -0.44 -19.44
C ASP A 67 4.07 -0.90 -18.15
N PHE A 68 4.41 -2.13 -17.75
CA PHE A 68 3.91 -2.79 -16.56
C PHE A 68 4.82 -2.49 -15.36
N CYS A 69 4.21 -2.14 -14.22
CA CYS A 69 4.92 -2.12 -12.94
C CYS A 69 5.14 -3.54 -12.46
N ASN A 70 6.24 -3.79 -11.75
CA ASN A 70 6.49 -5.11 -11.17
C ASN A 70 5.33 -5.58 -10.30
N SER A 71 4.65 -4.68 -9.60
CA SER A 71 3.48 -4.98 -8.79
C SER A 71 2.25 -5.41 -9.59
N ASP A 72 2.24 -5.34 -10.92
CA ASP A 72 1.07 -5.65 -11.73
C ASP A 72 0.73 -7.16 -11.75
N TYR A 73 1.63 -8.05 -11.31
CA TYR A 73 1.26 -9.46 -11.02
C TYR A 73 0.38 -9.60 -9.78
N ILE A 74 0.33 -8.59 -8.90
CA ILE A 74 -0.55 -8.58 -7.74
C ILE A 74 -1.95 -8.26 -8.23
N ILE A 75 -2.77 -9.32 -8.34
CA ILE A 75 -4.18 -9.21 -8.74
C ILE A 75 -4.88 -8.25 -7.76
N SER A 76 -5.21 -7.09 -8.27
CA SER A 76 -5.76 -5.97 -7.51
C SER A 76 -7.06 -5.51 -8.15
N PRO A 77 -8.02 -5.00 -7.36
CA PRO A 77 -9.24 -4.44 -7.91
C PRO A 77 -8.96 -3.43 -9.01
N ILE A 78 -9.51 -3.68 -10.20
CA ILE A 78 -9.18 -2.92 -11.41
C ILE A 78 -9.91 -1.58 -11.48
N ASP A 79 -11.02 -1.43 -10.75
CA ASP A 79 -11.83 -0.24 -10.74
C ASP A 79 -12.41 0.09 -9.35
N LYS A 80 -13.08 1.26 -9.28
CA LYS A 80 -13.75 1.74 -8.07
C LYS A 80 -14.81 0.76 -7.58
N HIS A 81 -15.54 0.12 -8.50
CA HIS A 81 -16.61 -0.80 -8.16
C HIS A 81 -16.06 -2.06 -7.47
N GLU A 82 -15.04 -2.69 -8.04
CA GLU A 82 -14.44 -3.89 -7.47
C GLU A 82 -13.76 -3.58 -6.12
N THR A 83 -13.15 -2.40 -6.01
CA THR A 83 -12.57 -1.93 -4.75
C THR A 83 -13.65 -1.81 -3.67
N GLN A 84 -14.79 -1.20 -4.01
CA GLN A 84 -15.95 -1.04 -3.14
C GLN A 84 -16.67 -2.35 -2.79
N ARG A 85 -16.50 -3.43 -3.58
CA ARG A 85 -17.06 -4.76 -3.27
C ARG A 85 -16.09 -5.70 -2.53
N SER A 86 -14.79 -5.46 -2.59
CA SER A 86 -13.77 -6.33 -1.98
C SER A 86 -13.87 -6.36 -0.45
N SER A 87 -13.60 -7.47 0.23
CA SER A 87 -13.60 -7.50 1.71
C SER A 87 -12.48 -6.64 2.32
N VAL A 88 -12.60 -6.27 3.61
CA VAL A 88 -11.54 -5.55 4.34
C VAL A 88 -10.23 -6.33 4.31
N LEU A 89 -10.28 -7.64 4.59
CA LEU A 89 -9.11 -8.51 4.53
C LEU A 89 -8.47 -8.56 3.14
N LYS A 90 -9.25 -8.67 2.06
CA LYS A 90 -8.71 -8.64 0.68
C LYS A 90 -7.94 -7.34 0.42
N LEU A 91 -8.51 -6.19 0.81
CA LEU A 91 -7.87 -4.89 0.63
C LEU A 91 -6.58 -4.77 1.46
N LEU A 92 -6.58 -5.24 2.71
CA LEU A 92 -5.40 -5.25 3.57
C LEU A 92 -4.30 -6.17 3.02
N SER A 93 -4.64 -7.38 2.57
CA SER A 93 -3.67 -8.33 2.02
C SER A 93 -3.01 -7.82 0.74
N ILE A 94 -3.77 -7.21 -0.17
CA ILE A 94 -3.22 -6.59 -1.39
C ILE A 94 -2.32 -5.41 -1.01
N SER A 95 -2.76 -4.58 -0.06
CA SER A 95 -1.97 -3.46 0.45
C SER A 95 -0.64 -3.91 1.04
N TYR A 96 -0.65 -4.99 1.84
CA TYR A 96 0.54 -5.60 2.41
C TYR A 96 1.51 -6.04 1.30
N ARG A 97 1.02 -6.77 0.28
CA ARG A 97 1.86 -7.26 -0.83
C ARG A 97 2.46 -6.14 -1.66
N LEU A 98 1.69 -5.07 -1.91
CA LEU A 98 2.20 -3.88 -2.59
C LEU A 98 3.34 -3.26 -1.79
N VAL A 99 3.14 -2.99 -0.50
CA VAL A 99 4.17 -2.39 0.36
C VAL A 99 5.41 -3.28 0.47
N GLU A 100 5.23 -4.59 0.65
CA GLU A 100 6.31 -5.59 0.70
C GLU A 100 7.15 -5.59 -0.59
N SER A 101 6.50 -5.50 -1.76
CA SER A 101 7.22 -5.44 -3.06
C SER A 101 8.12 -4.22 -3.21
N TRP A 102 7.85 -3.16 -2.43
CA TRP A 102 8.61 -1.92 -2.45
C TRP A 102 9.75 -1.87 -1.44
N GLU A 103 9.81 -2.72 -0.42
CA GLU A 103 10.88 -2.68 0.60
C GLU A 103 12.28 -2.86 0.00
N PHE A 104 12.41 -3.70 -1.02
CA PHE A 104 13.66 -3.87 -1.76
C PHE A 104 13.77 -2.88 -2.92
N SER A 105 12.71 -2.74 -3.72
CA SER A 105 12.67 -1.91 -4.92
C SER A 105 12.92 -0.43 -4.64
N SER A 106 12.55 0.07 -3.45
CA SER A 106 12.79 1.46 -3.05
C SER A 106 14.27 1.83 -2.97
N ARG A 107 15.17 0.84 -2.84
CA ARG A 107 16.63 1.06 -2.83
C ARG A 107 17.17 1.50 -4.19
N SER A 108 16.42 1.28 -5.26
CA SER A 108 16.80 1.70 -6.60
C SER A 108 16.16 3.02 -7.01
N LEU A 109 15.34 3.65 -6.15
CA LEU A 109 14.79 4.96 -6.43
C LEU A 109 15.90 6.01 -6.54
N SER A 110 15.79 6.84 -7.58
CA SER A 110 16.63 8.01 -7.79
C SER A 110 16.38 9.05 -6.69
N GLY A 111 17.40 9.84 -6.34
CA GLY A 111 17.29 10.88 -5.30
C GLY A 111 18.28 10.75 -4.13
N GLY A 112 19.33 9.95 -4.29
CA GLY A 112 20.44 9.86 -3.34
C GLY A 112 20.19 8.96 -2.13
N SER A 113 21.27 8.63 -1.40
CA SER A 113 21.22 7.70 -0.26
C SER A 113 20.34 8.22 0.88
N ALA A 114 20.36 9.53 1.14
CA ALA A 114 19.57 10.16 2.21
C ALA A 114 18.06 9.99 2.03
N LEU A 115 17.56 10.05 0.79
CA LEU A 115 16.15 9.83 0.49
C LEU A 115 15.78 8.35 0.59
N ARG A 116 16.62 7.46 0.05
CA ARG A 116 16.41 6.00 0.14
C ARG A 116 16.35 5.53 1.60
N ASN A 117 17.19 6.09 2.46
CA ASN A 117 17.21 5.83 3.89
C ASN A 117 15.95 6.32 4.62
N GLN A 118 15.15 7.22 4.02
CA GLN A 118 13.88 7.68 4.58
C GLN A 118 12.69 6.82 4.13
N ILE A 119 12.71 6.28 2.91
CA ILE A 119 11.59 5.51 2.35
C ILE A 119 11.51 4.11 2.97
N SER A 120 12.64 3.41 3.04
CA SER A 120 12.74 2.04 3.57
C SER A 120 12.10 1.87 4.98
N PRO A 121 12.43 2.69 6.00
CA PRO A 121 11.82 2.53 7.32
C PRO A 121 10.32 2.81 7.31
N ARG A 122 9.86 3.82 6.54
CA ARG A 122 8.43 4.15 6.42
C ARG A 122 7.62 3.02 5.79
N LEU A 123 8.18 2.35 4.78
CA LEU A 123 7.56 1.16 4.17
C LEU A 123 7.47 0.01 5.18
N SER A 124 8.54 -0.24 5.94
CA SER A 124 8.58 -1.30 6.96
C SER A 124 7.57 -1.06 8.10
N GLU A 125 7.49 0.18 8.58
CA GLU A 125 6.50 0.60 9.58
C GLU A 125 5.06 0.49 9.07
N LEU A 126 4.81 0.87 7.81
CA LEU A 126 3.50 0.71 7.18
C LEU A 126 3.15 -0.77 7.02
N LYS A 127 4.07 -1.60 6.52
CA LYS A 127 3.89 -3.05 6.37
C LYS A 127 3.51 -3.70 7.70
N THR A 128 4.24 -3.37 8.76
CA THR A 128 3.98 -3.86 10.12
C THR A 128 2.59 -3.44 10.60
N GLY A 129 2.20 -2.18 10.39
CA GLY A 129 0.87 -1.69 10.74
C GLY A 129 -0.26 -2.41 9.98
N ILE A 130 -0.07 -2.67 8.68
CA ILE A 130 -1.02 -3.43 7.86
C ILE A 130 -1.11 -4.88 8.35
N GLN A 131 0.01 -5.50 8.71
CA GLN A 131 0.03 -6.87 9.25
C GLN A 131 -0.76 -6.96 10.57
N MET A 132 -0.60 -5.99 11.47
CA MET A 132 -1.40 -5.90 12.69
C MET A 132 -2.90 -5.77 12.39
N LEU A 133 -3.26 -4.96 11.39
CA LEU A 133 -4.65 -4.83 10.93
C LEU A 133 -5.19 -6.14 10.34
N ILE A 134 -4.40 -6.87 9.56
CA ILE A 134 -4.79 -8.19 9.05
C ILE A 134 -5.11 -9.12 10.22
N THR A 135 -4.20 -9.25 11.18
CA THR A 135 -4.41 -10.09 12.37
C THR A 135 -5.64 -9.68 13.17
N ALA A 136 -5.88 -8.37 13.33
CA ALA A 136 -7.03 -7.85 14.08
C ALA A 136 -8.38 -8.04 13.36
N ASN A 137 -8.38 -8.20 12.03
CA ASN A 137 -9.59 -8.35 11.21
C ASN A 137 -9.79 -9.79 10.70
N GLN A 138 -8.92 -10.73 11.06
CA GLN A 138 -9.08 -12.16 10.75
C GLN A 138 -10.09 -12.78 11.72
N ASP A 139 -11.23 -13.25 11.21
CA ASP A 139 -12.02 -14.24 11.92
C ASP A 139 -11.28 -15.59 11.90
N ARG A 140 -11.32 -16.34 13.02
CA ARG A 140 -10.69 -17.67 13.16
C ARG A 140 -11.10 -18.67 12.07
N ALA A 141 -12.20 -18.41 11.35
CA ALA A 141 -12.74 -19.25 10.29
C ALA A 141 -12.17 -18.97 8.88
N GLU A 142 -11.60 -17.79 8.62
CA GLU A 142 -11.00 -17.44 7.33
C GLU A 142 -9.47 -17.41 7.43
N MET A 143 -8.90 -18.59 7.64
CA MET A 143 -7.47 -18.79 7.44
C MET A 143 -7.20 -18.66 5.93
N PHE A 144 -6.83 -17.47 5.48
CA PHE A 144 -6.21 -17.31 4.17
C PHE A 144 -5.02 -18.28 4.12
N PRO A 145 -4.86 -19.07 3.04
CA PRO A 145 -3.72 -19.94 2.94
C PRO A 145 -2.46 -19.07 3.01
N GLU A 146 -1.67 -19.21 4.07
CA GLU A 146 -0.24 -18.90 4.04
C GLU A 146 0.38 -19.84 3.00
N GLY A 147 0.30 -19.45 1.73
CA GLY A 147 0.44 -20.48 0.71
C GLY A 147 0.43 -20.00 -0.72
N SER A 148 0.77 -18.75 -0.96
CA SER A 148 1.43 -18.43 -2.20
C SER A 148 2.47 -17.37 -1.88
N ALA A 149 3.64 -17.85 -1.44
CA ALA A 149 4.89 -17.21 -1.80
C ALA A 149 4.98 -17.24 -3.33
N LEU A 150 4.15 -16.43 -4.00
CA LEU A 150 4.42 -16.05 -5.37
C LEU A 150 5.77 -15.39 -5.27
N GLN A 151 6.77 -16.04 -5.87
CA GLN A 151 8.10 -15.49 -6.01
C GLN A 151 7.91 -14.05 -6.46
N LEU A 152 8.09 -13.11 -5.54
CA LEU A 152 8.27 -11.70 -5.87
C LEU A 152 9.47 -11.75 -6.79
N ALA A 153 9.23 -11.71 -8.11
CA ALA A 153 10.31 -11.65 -9.05
C ALA A 153 11.15 -10.47 -8.57
N PRO A 154 12.42 -10.69 -8.16
CA PRO A 154 13.30 -9.58 -7.95
C PRO A 154 13.25 -8.79 -9.24
N TYR A 155 13.48 -7.50 -9.13
CA TYR A 155 13.86 -6.66 -10.25
C TYR A 155 15.06 -7.32 -10.98
N GLY A 156 14.79 -8.32 -11.82
CA GLY A 156 15.74 -9.38 -12.20
C GLY A 156 16.60 -8.95 -13.37
N ASN A 157 16.04 -8.07 -14.20
CA ASN A 157 16.77 -7.37 -15.25
C ASN A 157 17.27 -5.99 -14.78
N PHE A 158 17.11 -5.66 -13.51
CA PHE A 158 17.48 -4.36 -12.95
C PHE A 158 18.99 -4.25 -12.64
N TYR A 159 19.79 -5.30 -12.86
CA TYR A 159 21.23 -5.24 -12.61
C TYR A 159 22.08 -5.19 -13.88
N GLN A 160 21.45 -5.09 -15.06
CA GLN A 160 22.19 -4.90 -16.30
C GLN A 160 22.67 -3.44 -16.42
N SER A 161 23.91 -3.28 -16.87
CA SER A 161 24.48 -1.99 -17.26
C SER A 161 23.67 -1.47 -18.45
N LEU A 162 22.97 -0.38 -18.24
CA LEU A 162 22.09 0.25 -19.23
C LEU A 162 22.76 1.53 -19.74
N GLY A 163 22.47 1.90 -20.99
CA GLY A 163 22.86 3.21 -21.52
C GLY A 163 22.15 4.35 -20.76
N ASP A 164 22.62 5.59 -20.91
CA ASP A 164 22.05 6.74 -20.18
C ASP A 164 20.54 6.94 -20.45
N ASP A 165 20.08 6.74 -21.68
CA ASP A 165 18.65 6.80 -22.05
C ASP A 165 17.82 5.70 -21.37
N GLU A 166 18.38 4.50 -21.24
CA GLU A 166 17.73 3.38 -20.57
C GLU A 166 17.69 3.58 -19.04
N LEU A 167 18.71 4.22 -18.46
CA LEU A 167 18.71 4.64 -17.05
C LEU A 167 17.64 5.71 -16.79
N LEU A 168 17.49 6.69 -17.70
CA LEU A 168 16.46 7.72 -17.59
C LEU A 168 15.06 7.11 -17.62
N ARG A 169 14.79 6.26 -18.62
CA ARG A 169 13.51 5.55 -18.77
C ARG A 169 13.17 4.73 -17.54
N ARG A 170 14.15 4.01 -17.03
CA ARG A 170 14.01 3.14 -15.88
C ARG A 170 13.78 3.89 -14.56
N ASN A 171 14.44 5.04 -14.38
CA ASN A 171 14.19 5.92 -13.23
C ASN A 171 12.78 6.50 -13.28
N TYR A 172 12.34 6.91 -14.48
CA TYR A 172 10.97 7.37 -14.71
C TYR A 172 9.95 6.26 -14.35
N GLU A 173 10.12 5.05 -14.90
CA GLU A 173 9.25 3.89 -14.66
C GLU A 173 9.15 3.58 -13.15
N LEU A 174 10.28 3.52 -12.44
CA LEU A 174 10.32 3.27 -11.01
C LEU A 174 9.52 4.30 -10.20
N LEU A 175 9.75 5.58 -10.45
CA LEU A 175 9.10 6.65 -9.70
C LEU A 175 7.60 6.69 -10.00
N ALA A 176 7.23 6.47 -11.26
CA ALA A 176 5.84 6.39 -11.69
C ALA A 176 5.12 5.19 -11.05
N CYS A 177 5.76 4.01 -11.03
CA CYS A 177 5.24 2.81 -10.39
C CYS A 177 5.11 2.98 -8.87
N PHE A 178 6.11 3.57 -8.22
CA PHE A 178 6.05 3.83 -6.78
C PHE A 178 4.88 4.75 -6.42
N LYS A 179 4.71 5.84 -7.19
CA LYS A 179 3.57 6.76 -7.06
C LYS A 179 2.24 6.02 -7.26
N LYS A 180 2.12 5.23 -8.33
CA LYS A 180 0.92 4.46 -8.68
C LYS A 180 0.53 3.51 -7.55
N ASP A 181 1.48 2.77 -7.02
CA ASP A 181 1.21 1.76 -6.01
C ASP A 181 0.90 2.36 -4.64
N MET A 182 1.59 3.44 -4.24
CA MET A 182 1.27 4.12 -2.98
C MET A 182 -0.14 4.76 -3.03
N HIS A 183 -0.58 5.27 -4.18
CA HIS A 183 -1.95 5.71 -4.38
C HIS A 183 -2.97 4.56 -4.24
N LYS A 184 -2.67 3.39 -4.82
CA LYS A 184 -3.52 2.19 -4.65
C LYS A 184 -3.64 1.79 -3.18
N VAL A 185 -2.51 1.71 -2.47
CA VAL A 185 -2.49 1.37 -1.03
C VAL A 185 -3.28 2.40 -0.23
N GLU A 186 -3.12 3.70 -0.49
CA GLU A 186 -3.91 4.75 0.16
C GLU A 186 -5.41 4.54 -0.06
N THR A 187 -5.81 4.29 -1.31
CA THR A 187 -7.20 4.05 -1.67
C THR A 187 -7.76 2.84 -0.91
N TYR A 188 -7.04 1.72 -0.92
CA TYR A 188 -7.48 0.48 -0.28
C TYR A 188 -7.59 0.61 1.24
N LEU A 189 -6.61 1.23 1.90
CA LEU A 189 -6.66 1.45 3.35
C LEU A 189 -7.76 2.44 3.75
N THR A 190 -8.00 3.46 2.93
CA THR A 190 -9.10 4.42 3.16
C THR A 190 -10.46 3.73 3.04
N VAL A 191 -10.68 2.95 1.98
CA VAL A 191 -11.91 2.16 1.79
C VAL A 191 -12.10 1.17 2.96
N ALA A 192 -11.04 0.45 3.34
CA ALA A 192 -11.09 -0.51 4.44
C ALA A 192 -11.45 0.16 5.78
N LYS A 193 -10.83 1.31 6.10
CA LYS A 193 -11.15 2.11 7.28
C LYS A 193 -12.62 2.53 7.29
N CYS A 194 -13.12 3.03 6.17
CA CYS A 194 -14.51 3.49 6.04
C CYS A 194 -15.55 2.39 6.30
N ARG A 195 -15.24 1.13 5.96
CA ARG A 195 -16.17 0.02 6.22
C ARG A 195 -16.29 -0.35 7.70
N LEU A 196 -15.27 -0.07 8.51
CA LEU A 196 -15.25 -0.36 9.94
C LEU A 196 -15.72 0.81 10.81
N SER A 197 -16.06 1.94 10.18
CA SER A 197 -16.61 3.11 10.84
C SER A 197 -17.79 3.65 10.03
N PRO A 198 -19.00 3.07 10.19
CA PRO A 198 -20.20 3.50 9.47
C PRO A 198 -20.66 4.93 9.83
N GLU A 199 -20.11 5.51 10.90
CA GLU A 199 -20.35 6.89 11.35
C GLU A 199 -19.43 7.92 10.66
N ALA A 200 -18.35 7.46 10.01
CA ALA A 200 -17.54 8.32 9.18
C ALA A 200 -18.29 8.57 7.86
N ASN A 201 -18.67 9.82 7.59
CA ASN A 201 -19.18 10.27 6.29
C ASN A 201 -18.10 10.12 5.20
N CYS A 202 -17.79 8.88 4.85
CA CYS A 202 -16.82 8.54 3.83
C CYS A 202 -17.47 8.70 2.46
N THR A 203 -17.30 9.86 1.85
CA THR A 203 -17.50 10.01 0.40
C THR A 203 -16.31 9.36 -0.33
N LEU A 204 -16.52 8.17 -0.88
CA LEU A 204 -15.62 7.49 -1.81
C LEU A 204 -15.74 8.02 -3.24
#